data_AF-A0A7Y6URG4-F1
#
_entry.id   AF-A0A7Y6URG4-F1
#
_cell.length_a   1.000
_cell.length_b   1.000
_cell.length_c   1.000
_cell.angle_alpha   90.00
_cell.angle_beta   90.00
_cell.angle_gamma   90.00
#
_symmetry.space_group_name_H-M   'P 1'
#
loop_
_entity.id
_entity.type
_entity.pdbx_description
1 polymer ?
#
loop_
_entity_poly.entity_id
_entity_poly.type
_entity_poly.pdbx_seq_one_letter_code
_entity_poly.pdbx_strand_id
1 'polypeptide(L)'
;MRESDDHCVAMSDVYTDTGEAMHEAGDLIQPKNTGAIGEDHVKATLSDLVTGRALGRESDASFTLFKAVGTALADLSAATLAYEAAKRI
;
A
#
# COMPACT_ATOMS: atom_id res chain seq x y z
N MET A 1 3.67 -11.64 10.51
CA MET A 1 3.29 -10.65 11.54
C MET A 1 2.18 -9.77 10.99
N ARG A 2 1.27 -9.27 11.82
CA ARG A 2 0.29 -8.23 11.44
C ARG A 2 0.18 -7.21 12.57
N GLU A 3 -0.25 -6.01 12.23
CA GLU A 3 -0.43 -4.88 13.15
C GLU A 3 -1.88 -4.37 13.16
N SER A 4 -2.65 -4.67 12.12
CA SER A 4 -4.09 -4.39 11.98
C SER A 4 -4.92 -5.67 12.08
N ASP A 5 -6.14 -5.56 12.59
CA ASP A 5 -7.07 -6.68 12.66
C ASP A 5 -7.96 -6.80 11.41
N ASP A 6 -8.68 -7.92 11.29
CA ASP A 6 -9.54 -8.23 10.15
C ASP A 6 -10.60 -7.13 9.92
N HIS A 7 -11.17 -6.60 11.00
CA HIS A 7 -12.20 -5.58 10.92
C HIS A 7 -11.65 -4.27 10.35
N CYS A 8 -10.50 -3.80 10.83
CA CYS A 8 -9.81 -2.61 10.32
C CYS A 8 -9.56 -2.71 8.81
N VAL A 9 -9.10 -3.87 8.34
CA VAL A 9 -8.80 -4.08 6.92
C VAL A 9 -10.08 -4.19 6.09
N ALA A 10 -11.08 -4.95 6.56
CA ALA A 10 -12.32 -5.18 5.83
C ALA A 10 -13.20 -3.92 5.69
N MET A 11 -13.17 -3.02 6.68
CA MET A 11 -13.95 -1.77 6.64
C MET A 11 -13.28 -0.64 5.85
N SER A 12 -12.00 -0.82 5.48
CA SER A 12 -11.20 0.22 4.83
C SER A 12 -11.13 0.05 3.32
N ASP A 13 -11.07 1.17 2.62
CA ASP A 13 -10.59 1.27 1.25
C ASP A 13 -9.06 1.06 1.27
N VAL A 14 -8.62 -0.12 0.84
CA VAL A 14 -7.22 -0.54 0.93
C VAL A 14 -6.43 -0.15 -0.33
N TYR A 15 -5.28 0.47 -0.13
CA TYR A 15 -4.30 0.81 -1.16
C TYR A 15 -2.92 0.31 -0.74
N THR A 16 -2.06 -0.05 -1.70
CA THR A 16 -0.74 -0.62 -1.39
C THR A 16 0.39 0.13 -2.09
N ASP A 17 1.62 0.01 -1.59
CA ASP A 17 2.81 0.54 -2.27
C ASP A 17 3.16 -0.25 -3.54
N THR A 18 3.01 -1.58 -3.47
CA THR A 18 3.24 -2.53 -4.56
C THR A 18 2.16 -3.63 -4.58
N GLY A 19 2.02 -4.32 -5.71
CA GLY A 19 1.17 -5.50 -5.82
C GLY A 19 1.61 -6.66 -4.91
N GLU A 20 2.90 -6.70 -4.54
CA GLU A 20 3.45 -7.75 -3.66
C GLU A 20 2.93 -7.69 -2.23
N ALA A 21 2.29 -6.60 -1.82
CA ALA A 21 1.70 -6.48 -0.49
C ALA A 21 0.70 -7.61 -0.18
N MET A 22 -0.01 -8.14 -1.18
CA MET A 22 -0.92 -9.29 -1.01
C MET A 22 -0.20 -10.64 -0.74
N HIS A 23 1.11 -10.70 -0.97
CA HIS A 23 1.96 -11.87 -0.76
C HIS A 23 2.90 -11.73 0.45
N GLU A 24 3.19 -10.50 0.88
CA GLU A 24 4.15 -10.23 1.97
C GLU A 24 3.50 -9.65 3.24
N ALA A 25 2.43 -8.87 3.11
CA ALA A 25 1.82 -8.21 4.26
C ALA A 25 0.91 -9.17 5.03
N GLY A 26 1.33 -9.56 6.24
CA GLY A 26 0.47 -10.36 7.11
C GLY A 26 -0.84 -9.66 7.50
N ASP A 27 -0.91 -8.33 7.40
CA ASP A 27 -2.15 -7.54 7.52
C ASP A 27 -3.15 -7.82 6.39
N LEU A 28 -2.72 -8.29 5.22
CA LEU A 28 -3.61 -8.61 4.09
C LEU A 28 -3.78 -10.12 3.91
N ILE A 29 -2.68 -10.87 4.06
CA ILE A 29 -2.69 -12.34 3.92
C ILE A 29 -3.59 -13.01 4.96
N GLN A 30 -3.53 -12.57 6.22
CA GLN A 30 -4.31 -13.23 7.28
C GLN A 30 -5.82 -12.98 7.12
N PRO A 31 -6.31 -11.73 6.94
CA PRO A 31 -7.72 -11.49 6.65
C PRO A 31 -8.22 -12.16 5.36
N LYS A 32 -7.35 -12.29 4.35
CA LYS A 32 -7.67 -13.07 3.15
C LYS A 32 -7.89 -14.54 3.48
N ASN A 33 -6.97 -15.14 4.25
CA ASN A 33 -7.05 -16.55 4.63
C ASN A 33 -8.24 -16.87 5.55
N THR A 34 -8.68 -15.91 6.37
CA THR A 34 -9.90 -16.03 7.20
C THR A 34 -11.19 -15.78 6.42
N GLY A 35 -11.09 -15.27 5.18
CA GLY A 35 -12.22 -14.89 4.34
C GLY A 35 -12.85 -13.54 4.73
N ALA A 36 -12.20 -12.75 5.61
CA ALA A 36 -12.65 -11.42 5.97
C ALA A 36 -12.56 -10.42 4.79
N ILE A 37 -11.64 -10.66 3.85
CA ILE A 37 -11.50 -9.91 2.60
C ILE A 37 -11.28 -10.86 1.41
N GLY A 38 -11.62 -10.39 0.21
CA GLY A 38 -11.33 -11.09 -1.06
C GLY A 38 -9.98 -10.71 -1.68
N GLU A 39 -9.59 -11.41 -2.74
CA GLU A 39 -8.37 -11.10 -3.51
C GLU A 39 -8.41 -9.68 -4.11
N ASP A 40 -9.60 -9.24 -4.52
CA ASP A 40 -9.84 -7.93 -5.13
C ASP A 40 -10.11 -6.81 -4.10
N HIS A 41 -9.84 -7.03 -2.81
CA HIS A 41 -10.09 -6.03 -1.77
C HIS A 41 -9.13 -4.83 -1.83
N VAL A 42 -7.92 -5.03 -2.37
CA VAL A 42 -6.99 -3.94 -2.64
C VAL A 42 -7.46 -3.17 -3.87
N LYS A 43 -7.84 -1.89 -3.68
CA LYS A 43 -8.39 -1.06 -4.76
C LYS A 43 -7.35 -0.64 -5.79
N ALA A 44 -6.13 -0.33 -5.36
CA ALA A 44 -5.07 0.17 -6.24
C ALA A 44 -3.71 0.23 -5.56
N THR A 45 -2.66 0.31 -6.38
CA THR A 45 -1.30 0.63 -5.90
C THR A 45 -1.07 2.14 -5.81
N LEU A 46 -0.02 2.55 -5.12
CA LEU A 46 0.44 3.94 -5.06
C LEU A 46 0.71 4.49 -6.47
N SER A 47 1.27 3.66 -7.36
CA SER A 47 1.47 4.02 -8.78
C SER A 47 0.16 4.35 -9.47
N ASP A 48 -0.90 3.58 -9.24
CA ASP A 48 -2.20 3.82 -9.86
C ASP A 48 -2.86 5.10 -9.34
N LEU A 49 -2.71 5.38 -8.04
CA LEU A 49 -3.18 6.61 -7.42
C LEU A 49 -2.48 7.85 -7.98
N VAL A 50 -1.13 7.85 -8.00
CA VAL A 50 -0.37 9.02 -8.46
C VAL A 50 -0.49 9.27 -9.97
N THR A 51 -0.78 8.22 -10.74
CA THR A 51 -1.01 8.34 -12.19
C THR A 51 -2.47 8.59 -12.58
N GLY A 52 -3.39 8.62 -11.61
CA GLY A 52 -4.81 8.83 -11.84
C GLY A 52 -5.52 7.64 -12.51
N ARG A 53 -4.90 6.45 -12.51
CA ARG A 53 -5.54 5.20 -12.97
C ARG A 53 -6.57 4.67 -11.97
N ALA A 54 -6.49 5.11 -10.72
CA ALA A 54 -7.46 4.80 -9.68
C ALA A 54 -7.80 6.06 -8.86
N LEU A 55 -9.02 6.09 -8.32
CA LEU A 55 -9.46 7.13 -7.40
C LEU A 55 -8.98 6.79 -5.97
N GLY A 56 -8.52 7.83 -5.27
CA GLY A 56 -8.21 7.76 -3.84
C GLY A 56 -9.48 7.84 -2.99
N ARG A 57 -9.43 8.59 -1.89
CA ARG A 57 -10.60 8.78 -1.01
C ARG A 57 -11.75 9.47 -1.75
N GLU A 58 -12.89 8.80 -1.83
CA GLU A 58 -14.07 9.29 -2.56
C GLU A 58 -15.14 9.94 -1.66
N SER A 59 -15.09 9.69 -0.34
CA SER A 59 -16.08 10.24 0.59
C SER A 59 -15.50 10.57 1.96
N ASP A 60 -16.18 11.46 2.69
CA ASP A 60 -15.81 11.77 4.07
C ASP A 60 -16.07 10.63 5.06
N ALA A 61 -16.93 9.69 4.70
CA ALA A 61 -17.24 8.50 5.48
C ALA A 61 -16.25 7.35 5.25
N SER A 62 -15.40 7.43 4.21
CA SER A 62 -14.44 6.38 3.87
C SER A 62 -13.32 6.30 4.91
N PHE A 63 -13.08 5.09 5.41
CA PHE A 63 -11.83 4.72 6.08
C PHE A 63 -10.83 4.29 5.01
N THR A 64 -9.62 4.83 5.03
CA THR A 64 -8.58 4.47 4.05
C THR A 64 -7.41 3.82 4.76
N LEU A 65 -6.91 2.72 4.21
CA LEU A 65 -5.73 2.03 4.72
C LEU A 65 -4.68 1.95 3.62
N PHE A 66 -3.53 2.55 3.85
CA PHE A 66 -2.36 2.39 2.98
C PHE A 66 -1.41 1.37 3.60
N LYS A 67 -1.22 0.21 2.95
CA LYS A 67 -0.31 -0.83 3.41
C LYS A 67 0.96 -0.83 2.56
N ALA A 68 2.10 -0.61 3.22
CA ALA A 68 3.41 -0.71 2.61
C ALA A 68 4.17 -1.96 3.08
N VAL A 69 4.85 -2.64 2.15
CA VAL A 69 5.82 -3.71 2.44
C VAL A 69 7.25 -3.30 2.07
N GLY A 70 7.40 -2.22 1.31
CA GLY A 70 8.66 -1.70 0.80
C GLY A 70 8.85 -1.99 -0.68
N THR A 71 9.54 -1.09 -1.38
CA THR A 71 9.95 -1.30 -2.77
C THR A 71 11.35 -0.78 -2.99
N ALA A 72 12.18 -1.57 -3.68
CA ALA A 72 13.53 -1.16 -4.05
C ALA A 72 13.57 0.13 -4.88
N LEU A 73 12.45 0.47 -5.56
CA LEU A 73 12.33 1.73 -6.28
C LEU A 73 12.42 2.94 -5.35
N ALA A 74 11.82 2.86 -4.16
CA ALA A 74 11.86 3.94 -3.18
C ALA A 74 13.29 4.13 -2.65
N ASP A 75 13.98 3.03 -2.34
CA ASP A 75 15.37 3.05 -1.88
C ASP A 75 16.31 3.65 -2.92
N LEU A 76 16.21 3.18 -4.18
CA LEU A 76 17.05 3.68 -5.27
C LEU A 76 16.78 5.16 -5.56
N SER A 77 15.52 5.58 -5.51
CA SER A 77 15.14 6.99 -5.70
C SER A 77 15.74 7.87 -4.61
N ALA A 78 15.64 7.45 -3.34
CA ALA A 78 16.22 8.17 -2.21
C ALA A 78 17.76 8.21 -2.28
N ALA A 79 18.39 7.08 -2.61
CA ALA A 79 19.84 6.99 -2.76
C ALA A 79 20.37 7.88 -3.90
N THR A 80 19.66 7.93 -5.03
CA THR A 80 20.00 8.81 -6.16
C THR A 80 19.93 10.28 -5.75
N LEU A 81 18.85 10.67 -5.08
CA LEU A 81 18.68 12.03 -4.57
C LEU A 81 19.83 12.42 -3.62
N ALA A 82 20.15 11.56 -2.66
CA ALA A 82 21.24 11.80 -1.70
C ALA A 82 22.60 11.91 -2.39
N TYR A 83 22.89 11.02 -3.35
CA TYR A 83 24.13 11.01 -4.10
C TYR A 83 24.31 12.26 -4.96
N GLU A 84 23.25 12.69 -5.68
CA GLU A 84 23.29 13.91 -6.49
C GLU A 84 23.42 15.16 -5.63
N ALA A 85 22.74 15.22 -4.49
CA ALA A 85 22.86 16.33 -3.56
C ALA A 85 24.30 16.45 -3.02
N ALA A 86 24.94 15.33 -2.67
CA ALA A 86 26.31 15.31 -2.21
C ALA A 86 27.32 15.73 -3.28
N LYS A 87 27.05 15.47 -4.57
CA LYS A 87 27.90 15.90 -5.70
C LYS A 87 27.83 17.38 -6.02
N ARG A 88 26.81 18.10 -5.55
CA ARG A 88 26.61 19.54 -5.80
C ARG A 88 27.34 20.42 -4.78
N ILE A 89 27.96 19.81 -3.77
CA ILE A 89 28.82 20.46 -2.76
C ILE A 89 30.26 20.41 -3.26
#